data_AF-A0A803PFQ3-F1
#
_entry.id   AF-A0A803PFQ3-F1
#
_cell.length_a   1.000
_cell.length_b   1.000
_cell.length_c   1.000
_cell.angle_alpha   90.00
_cell.angle_beta   90.00
_cell.angle_gamma   90.00
#
_symmetry.space_group_name_H-M   'P 1'
#
loop_
_entity.id
_entity.type
_entity.pdbx_description
1 polymer ?
#
loop_
_entity_poly.entity_id
_entity_poly.type
_entity_poly.pdbx_seq_one_letter_code
_entity_poly.pdbx_strand_id
1 'polypeptide(L)'
;MLNIAHENNKSAPQSYVGSVREVEHAMKPLANMIKINTDVVIFDSARKFDFSIIIRDSAGVMVEPRVCCLEGVVRAYMVEALGVKKALNWLKNNSTVHAQITAELENLTDLQPQGGCDDPNFSYLFKLKCGRCGEETQKETSLTLSETVPLAVGKGTVHLSQKCKFCGRDGTITMIPGRGKPLSHGDSEAGKFSPLMMFECRGYEPLNYLFVDGWKAVSLEGTKFDEIDLSDGEFAEYDEKGECPVMISNLRSTFVVVK
;
A
#
# COMPACT_ATOMS: atom_id res chain seq x y z
N MET A 1 -2.92 -18.30 -3.17
CA MET A 1 -3.03 -18.69 -1.75
C MET A 1 -1.65 -18.55 -1.12
N LEU A 2 -1.50 -17.81 -0.01
CA LEU A 2 -0.21 -17.75 0.70
C LEU A 2 -0.06 -19.01 1.56
N ASN A 3 1.08 -19.69 1.44
CA ASN A 3 1.48 -20.74 2.36
C ASN A 3 2.31 -20.12 3.48
N ILE A 4 2.00 -20.46 4.73
CA ILE A 4 2.62 -19.90 5.94
C ILE A 4 3.48 -21.00 6.59
N ALA A 5 4.77 -20.72 6.81
CA ALA A 5 5.61 -21.55 7.68
C ALA A 5 5.63 -20.93 9.08
N HIS A 6 5.44 -21.77 10.09
CA HIS A 6 5.46 -21.39 11.49
C HIS A 6 6.50 -22.26 12.21
N GLU A 7 7.55 -21.64 12.74
CA GLU A 7 8.57 -22.31 13.56
C GLU A 7 8.36 -21.94 15.03
N ASN A 8 8.12 -22.96 15.87
CA ASN A 8 7.99 -22.82 17.32
C ASN A 8 9.38 -22.92 17.96
N ASN A 9 9.90 -21.82 18.52
CA ASN A 9 11.05 -21.89 19.42
C ASN A 9 10.56 -22.00 20.86
N LYS A 10 10.63 -23.22 21.42
CA LYS A 10 10.37 -23.47 22.84
C LYS A 10 11.45 -22.81 23.69
N SER A 11 11.13 -21.75 24.42
CA SER A 11 11.93 -21.34 25.59
C SER A 11 11.30 -21.93 26.86
N ALA A 12 12.07 -22.78 27.56
CA ALA A 12 11.76 -23.21 28.92
C ALA A 12 12.36 -22.20 29.92
N PRO A 13 11.79 -22.02 31.12
CA PRO A 13 12.26 -21.02 32.06
C PRO A 13 13.47 -21.56 32.82
N GLN A 14 14.63 -20.91 32.72
CA GLN A 14 15.66 -21.08 33.74
C GLN A 14 16.59 -19.87 33.84
N SER A 15 16.67 -19.38 35.07
CA SER A 15 17.67 -18.48 35.59
C SER A 15 19.11 -18.97 35.36
N TYR A 16 20.05 -18.01 35.26
CA TYR A 16 21.52 -18.11 35.33
C TYR A 16 22.34 -18.32 34.03
N VAL A 17 23.08 -17.24 33.72
CA VAL A 17 24.48 -17.13 33.24
C VAL A 17 25.04 -18.26 32.38
N GLY A 18 25.25 -17.97 31.09
CA GLY A 18 26.12 -18.75 30.22
C GLY A 18 25.87 -18.43 28.75
N SER A 19 26.84 -17.79 28.09
CA SER A 19 26.78 -17.52 26.65
C SER A 19 26.76 -18.83 25.86
N VAL A 20 25.59 -19.20 25.34
CA VAL A 20 25.47 -20.15 24.23
C VAL A 20 24.88 -19.37 23.08
N ARG A 21 25.73 -18.97 22.13
CA ARG A 21 25.29 -18.55 20.81
C ARG A 21 24.77 -19.79 20.09
N GLU A 22 23.49 -20.11 20.26
CA GLU A 22 22.82 -20.93 19.26
C GLU A 22 22.79 -20.11 17.97
N VAL A 23 23.50 -20.60 16.97
CA VAL A 23 23.50 -20.03 15.63
C VAL A 23 22.11 -20.29 15.04
N GLU A 24 21.23 -19.29 15.16
CA GLU A 24 19.98 -19.22 14.40
C GLU A 24 20.33 -19.39 12.91
N HIS A 25 20.08 -20.60 12.38
CA HIS A 25 20.11 -20.79 10.94
C HIS A 25 18.87 -20.10 10.38
N ALA A 26 19.03 -18.83 10.00
CA ALA A 26 18.01 -18.08 9.29
C ALA A 26 17.75 -18.76 7.93
N MET A 27 16.80 -19.71 7.90
CA MET A 27 16.26 -20.21 6.64
C MET A 27 15.57 -19.05 5.94
N LYS A 28 16.09 -18.68 4.77
CA LYS A 28 15.43 -17.73 3.88
C LYS A 28 14.02 -18.27 3.58
N PRO A 29 12.97 -17.44 3.63
CA PRO A 29 11.65 -17.88 3.25
C PRO A 29 11.70 -18.40 1.81
N LEU A 30 10.95 -19.48 1.53
CA LEU A 30 10.73 -19.88 0.13
C LEU A 30 10.07 -18.71 -0.62
N ALA A 31 10.27 -18.64 -1.93
CA ALA A 31 9.63 -17.62 -2.76
C ALA A 31 8.11 -17.59 -2.48
N ASN A 32 7.56 -16.39 -2.30
CA ASN A 32 6.15 -16.13 -1.93
C ASN A 32 5.74 -16.49 -0.48
N MET A 33 6.69 -16.71 0.43
CA MET A 33 6.42 -16.89 1.86
C MET A 33 6.83 -15.66 2.67
N ILE A 34 6.03 -15.35 3.69
CA ILE A 34 6.32 -14.34 4.71
C ILE A 34 6.72 -15.08 6.00
N LYS A 35 7.84 -14.67 6.61
CA LYS A 35 8.27 -15.21 7.91
C LYS A 35 7.73 -14.34 9.04
N ILE A 36 7.03 -14.96 9.98
CA ILE A 36 6.50 -14.31 11.19
C ILE A 36 7.26 -14.88 12.38
N ASN A 37 8.02 -14.04 13.07
CA ASN A 37 8.63 -14.37 14.35
C ASN A 37 7.84 -13.70 15.48
N THR A 38 7.60 -14.44 16.55
CA THR A 38 6.95 -13.95 17.76
C THR A 38 7.75 -14.34 18.98
N ASP A 39 8.19 -13.37 19.77
CA ASP A 39 8.80 -13.61 21.09
C ASP A 39 7.82 -13.27 22.19
N VAL A 40 7.87 -14.01 23.29
CA VAL A 40 6.95 -13.86 24.42
C VAL A 40 7.72 -13.63 25.70
N VAL A 41 7.24 -12.66 26.49
CA VAL A 41 7.71 -12.41 27.86
C VAL A 41 6.49 -12.37 28.78
N ILE A 42 6.51 -13.12 29.88
CA ILE A 42 5.41 -13.16 30.85
C ILE A 42 5.90 -12.55 32.17
N PHE A 43 5.10 -11.63 32.72
CA PHE A 43 5.33 -10.99 34.00
C PHE A 43 4.26 -11.44 34.99
N ASP A 44 4.45 -12.63 35.57
CA ASP A 44 3.45 -13.28 36.45
C ASP A 44 3.06 -12.40 37.65
N SER A 45 4.03 -11.77 38.30
CA SER A 45 3.81 -10.89 39.47
C SER A 45 3.03 -9.62 39.11
N ALA A 46 3.16 -9.13 37.88
CA ALA A 46 2.47 -7.94 37.39
C ALA A 46 1.14 -8.28 36.68
N ARG A 47 0.80 -9.57 36.54
CA ARG A 47 -0.34 -10.07 35.75
C ARG A 47 -0.36 -9.47 34.33
N LYS A 48 0.81 -9.42 33.71
CA LYS A 48 1.01 -8.85 32.37
C LYS A 48 1.80 -9.82 31.51
N PHE A 49 1.62 -9.71 30.21
CA PHE A 49 2.43 -10.41 29.24
C PHE A 49 2.68 -9.53 28.03
N ASP A 50 3.87 -9.67 27.47
CA ASP A 50 4.34 -8.95 26.31
C ASP A 50 4.61 -9.95 25.19
N PHE A 51 4.34 -9.53 23.97
CA PHE A 51 4.84 -10.23 22.79
C PHE A 51 5.27 -9.27 21.71
N SER A 52 6.38 -9.60 21.06
CA SER A 52 6.86 -8.95 19.85
C SER A 52 6.36 -9.73 18.63
N ILE A 53 6.17 -9.04 17.50
CA ILE A 53 5.91 -9.61 16.20
C ILE A 53 6.92 -8.97 15.24
N ILE A 54 7.70 -9.78 14.55
CA ILE A 54 8.56 -9.36 13.45
C ILE A 54 8.09 -10.07 12.19
N ILE A 55 7.67 -9.29 11.19
CA ILE A 55 7.25 -9.80 9.88
C ILE A 55 8.37 -9.51 8.88
N ARG A 56 8.81 -10.52 8.15
CA ARG A 56 9.79 -10.39 7.05
C ARG A 56 9.23 -10.91 5.74
N ASP A 57 9.51 -10.20 4.65
CA ASP A 57 9.15 -10.60 3.29
C ASP A 57 10.02 -11.77 2.78
N SER A 58 9.80 -12.20 1.55
CA SER A 58 10.55 -13.31 0.94
C SER A 58 12.03 -12.99 0.66
N ALA A 59 12.40 -11.70 0.61
CA ALA A 59 13.79 -11.24 0.53
C ALA A 59 14.47 -11.20 1.92
N GLY A 60 13.71 -11.44 3.00
CA GLY A 60 14.18 -11.36 4.38
C GLY A 60 14.20 -9.93 4.94
N VAL A 61 13.63 -8.96 4.21
CA VAL A 61 13.52 -7.57 4.64
C VAL A 61 12.41 -7.46 5.68
N MET A 62 12.68 -6.74 6.78
CA MET A 62 11.70 -6.49 7.83
C MET A 62 10.63 -5.51 7.33
N VAL A 63 9.37 -5.95 7.36
CA VAL A 63 8.23 -5.15 6.91
C VAL A 63 7.76 -4.21 8.02
N GLU A 64 7.41 -4.75 9.20
CA GLU A 64 7.01 -3.95 10.36
C GLU A 64 7.24 -4.72 11.68
N PRO A 65 7.91 -4.12 12.69
CA PRO A 65 7.96 -4.67 14.04
C PRO A 65 6.77 -4.16 14.89
N ARG A 66 6.16 -5.05 15.67
CA ARG A 66 5.11 -4.69 16.64
C ARG A 66 5.41 -5.26 18.01
N VAL A 67 5.17 -4.47 19.05
CA VAL A 67 5.20 -4.92 20.44
C VAL A 67 3.83 -4.68 21.04
N CYS A 68 3.29 -5.67 21.73
CA CYS A 68 2.00 -5.58 22.42
C CYS A 68 2.20 -6.00 23.88
N CYS A 69 1.77 -5.15 24.80
CA CYS A 69 1.65 -5.43 26.23
C CYS A 69 0.17 -5.55 26.58
N LEU A 70 -0.22 -6.65 27.23
CA LEU A 70 -1.59 -6.89 27.65
C LEU A 70 -1.64 -7.34 29.11
N GLU A 71 -2.74 -6.98 29.78
CA GLU A 71 -3.03 -7.47 31.12
C GLU A 71 -3.73 -8.82 31.06
N GLY A 72 -3.33 -9.73 31.95
CA GLY A 72 -3.90 -11.07 32.05
C GLY A 72 -2.90 -12.11 32.55
N VAL A 73 -3.44 -13.28 32.88
CA VAL A 73 -2.64 -14.47 33.23
C VAL A 73 -2.98 -15.54 32.21
N VAL A 74 -2.04 -15.85 31.33
CA VAL A 74 -2.18 -16.80 30.24
C VAL A 74 -0.89 -17.61 30.10
N ARG A 75 -0.96 -18.80 29.50
CA ARG A 75 0.22 -19.64 29.27
C ARG A 75 0.99 -19.14 28.04
N ALA A 76 2.30 -19.35 28.00
CA ALA A 76 3.18 -18.91 26.90
C ALA A 76 2.65 -19.27 25.51
N TYR A 77 2.23 -20.52 25.29
CA TYR A 77 1.68 -20.95 24.00
C TYR A 77 0.41 -20.19 23.57
N MET A 78 -0.39 -19.69 24.52
CA MET A 78 -1.57 -18.88 24.20
C MET A 78 -1.16 -17.46 23.78
N VAL A 79 -0.09 -16.92 24.37
CA VAL A 79 0.47 -15.63 23.98
C VAL A 79 1.10 -15.71 22.59
N GLU A 80 1.84 -16.78 22.30
CA GLU A 80 2.39 -17.06 20.96
C GLU A 80 1.26 -17.12 19.92
N ALA A 81 0.21 -17.92 20.18
CA ALA A 81 -0.95 -18.01 19.31
C ALA A 81 -1.67 -16.67 19.12
N LEU A 82 -1.71 -15.81 20.15
CA LEU A 82 -2.26 -14.47 20.07
C LEU A 82 -1.40 -13.54 19.19
N GLY A 83 -0.07 -13.64 19.32
CA GLY A 83 0.90 -12.95 18.47
C GLY A 83 0.72 -13.31 17.00
N VAL A 84 0.66 -14.61 16.68
CA VAL A 84 0.40 -15.10 15.33
C VAL A 84 -0.97 -14.63 14.82
N LYS A 85 -2.03 -14.75 15.64
CA LYS A 85 -3.38 -14.28 15.27
C LYS A 85 -3.39 -12.79 14.93
N LYS A 86 -2.67 -11.96 15.71
CA LYS A 86 -2.55 -10.52 15.44
C LYS A 86 -1.72 -10.25 14.20
N ALA A 87 -0.63 -10.97 13.98
CA ALA A 87 0.19 -10.86 12.77
C ALA A 87 -0.62 -11.20 11.52
N LEU A 88 -1.37 -12.32 11.54
CA LEU A 88 -2.26 -12.72 10.44
C LEU A 88 -3.37 -11.70 10.23
N ASN A 89 -3.95 -11.17 11.30
CA ASN A 89 -4.96 -10.13 11.17
C ASN A 89 -4.35 -8.85 10.58
N TRP A 90 -3.11 -8.49 10.92
CA TRP A 90 -2.41 -7.36 10.31
C TRP A 90 -2.16 -7.61 8.81
N LEU A 91 -1.61 -8.77 8.44
CA LEU A 91 -1.37 -9.15 7.04
C LEU A 91 -2.63 -9.15 6.19
N LYS A 92 -3.79 -9.47 6.79
CA LYS A 92 -5.09 -9.42 6.12
C LYS A 92 -5.62 -8.00 5.96
N ASN A 93 -5.19 -7.07 6.81
CA ASN A 93 -5.78 -5.74 6.92
C ASN A 93 -4.87 -4.62 6.47
N ASN A 94 -3.58 -4.88 6.27
CA ASN A 94 -2.64 -3.94 5.69
C ASN A 94 -2.25 -4.44 4.30
N SER A 95 -2.60 -3.66 3.29
CA SER A 95 -2.27 -3.98 1.91
C SER A 95 -1.59 -2.78 1.28
N THR A 96 -0.41 -3.02 0.71
CA THR A 96 0.21 -2.07 -0.20
C THR A 96 -0.42 -2.28 -1.57
N VAL A 97 -0.90 -1.20 -2.18
CA VAL A 97 -1.62 -1.22 -3.45
C VAL A 97 -0.98 -0.24 -4.40
N HIS A 98 -0.65 -0.69 -5.61
CA HIS A 98 -0.28 0.20 -6.72
C HIS A 98 -1.52 0.59 -7.50
N ALA A 99 -1.78 1.89 -7.61
CA ALA A 99 -2.58 2.41 -8.71
C ALA A 99 -1.74 2.38 -9.98
N GLN A 100 -2.31 1.81 -11.03
CA GLN A 100 -1.71 1.80 -12.35
C GLN A 100 -2.71 2.31 -13.38
N ILE A 101 -2.21 2.99 -14.40
CA ILE A 101 -3.02 3.54 -15.48
C ILE A 101 -2.50 3.04 -16.84
N THR A 102 -3.39 3.03 -17.82
CA THR A 102 -3.03 2.87 -19.23
C THR A 102 -4.02 3.68 -20.07
N ALA A 103 -3.58 4.06 -21.26
CA ALA A 103 -4.33 4.85 -22.22
C ALA A 103 -3.80 4.52 -23.61
N GLU A 104 -4.59 4.79 -24.64
CA GLU A 104 -4.11 4.87 -26.02
C GLU A 104 -3.57 6.29 -26.24
N LEU A 105 -2.29 6.39 -26.58
CA LEU A 105 -1.59 7.64 -26.85
C LEU A 105 -1.27 7.73 -28.34
N GLU A 106 -1.93 8.64 -29.06
CA GLU A 106 -1.64 8.92 -30.46
C GLU A 106 -0.70 10.12 -30.54
N ASN A 107 0.50 9.91 -31.09
CA ASN A 107 1.56 10.91 -31.23
C ASN A 107 1.99 11.58 -29.91
N LEU A 108 1.70 10.95 -28.76
CA LEU A 108 2.02 11.42 -27.42
C LEU A 108 2.85 10.40 -26.62
N THR A 109 3.61 10.89 -25.66
CA THR A 109 4.35 10.13 -24.66
C THR A 109 4.32 10.85 -23.31
N ASP A 110 4.85 10.18 -22.29
CA ASP A 110 5.10 10.71 -20.95
C ASP A 110 3.87 11.31 -20.25
N LEU A 111 2.70 10.69 -20.46
CA LEU A 111 1.47 11.06 -19.76
C LEU A 111 1.64 10.85 -18.25
N GLN A 112 1.47 11.92 -17.47
CA GLN A 112 1.67 11.94 -16.02
C GLN A 112 1.00 13.18 -15.39
N PRO A 113 0.91 13.28 -14.06
CA PRO A 113 0.46 14.50 -13.40
C PRO A 113 1.32 15.73 -13.71
N GLN A 114 0.75 16.93 -13.62
CA GLN A 114 1.39 18.21 -13.97
C GLN A 114 2.76 18.42 -13.28
N GLY A 115 2.87 18.19 -11.97
CA GLY A 115 4.14 18.21 -11.23
C GLY A 115 4.93 16.90 -11.24
N GLY A 116 4.51 15.92 -12.04
CA GLY A 116 5.04 14.55 -12.04
C GLY A 116 4.32 13.63 -11.05
N CYS A 117 4.62 12.33 -11.05
CA CYS A 117 3.90 11.36 -10.21
C CYS A 117 3.97 11.65 -8.70
N ASP A 118 4.98 12.38 -8.23
CA ASP A 118 5.14 12.77 -6.83
C ASP A 118 4.73 14.24 -6.58
N ASP A 119 3.91 14.82 -7.44
CA ASP A 119 3.36 16.16 -7.25
C ASP A 119 2.61 16.23 -5.90
N PRO A 120 3.04 17.11 -4.97
CA PRO A 120 2.41 17.23 -3.66
C PRO A 120 0.93 17.63 -3.73
N ASN A 121 0.50 18.31 -4.80
CA ASN A 121 -0.82 18.92 -4.92
C ASN A 121 -1.73 18.19 -5.91
N PHE A 122 -1.23 17.19 -6.63
CA PHE A 122 -2.07 16.41 -7.53
C PHE A 122 -3.07 15.56 -6.74
N SER A 123 -4.33 15.62 -7.17
CA SER A 123 -5.45 14.97 -6.49
C SER A 123 -5.74 13.60 -7.09
N TYR A 124 -5.53 12.56 -6.28
CA TYR A 124 -5.88 11.19 -6.61
C TYR A 124 -7.32 10.92 -6.16
N LEU A 125 -8.22 10.69 -7.12
CA LEU A 125 -9.63 10.44 -6.85
C LEU A 125 -10.00 8.98 -7.09
N PHE A 126 -10.57 8.34 -6.07
CA PHE A 126 -11.06 6.96 -6.17
C PHE A 126 -12.12 6.66 -5.12
N LYS A 127 -12.92 5.61 -5.35
CA LYS A 127 -13.84 5.07 -4.35
C LYS A 127 -13.11 4.16 -3.39
N LEU A 128 -13.71 3.94 -2.22
CA LEU A 128 -13.17 3.06 -1.20
C LEU A 128 -14.19 1.99 -0.84
N LYS A 129 -13.72 0.76 -0.70
CA LYS A 129 -14.49 -0.37 -0.19
C LYS A 129 -14.00 -0.79 1.18
N CYS A 130 -14.90 -0.92 2.13
CA CYS A 130 -14.56 -1.36 3.47
C CYS A 130 -14.18 -2.84 3.47
N GLY A 131 -12.95 -3.17 3.86
CA GLY A 131 -12.48 -4.56 3.95
C GLY A 131 -13.13 -5.38 5.08
N ARG A 132 -14.06 -4.83 5.86
CA ARG A 132 -14.86 -5.58 6.86
C ARG A 132 -16.25 -5.93 6.35
N CYS A 133 -17.03 -4.93 5.96
CA CYS A 133 -18.44 -5.11 5.61
C CYS A 133 -18.71 -5.02 4.11
N GLY A 134 -17.71 -4.68 3.30
CA GLY A 134 -17.86 -4.54 1.85
C GLY A 134 -18.52 -3.24 1.39
N GLU A 135 -18.90 -2.35 2.30
CA GLU A 135 -19.55 -1.08 1.96
C GLU A 135 -18.63 -0.19 1.13
N GLU A 136 -19.15 0.36 0.03
CA GLU A 136 -18.45 1.28 -0.86
C GLU A 136 -18.80 2.74 -0.55
N THR A 137 -17.85 3.66 -0.71
CA THR A 137 -18.13 5.08 -0.53
C THR A 137 -19.07 5.60 -1.60
N GLN A 138 -20.07 6.39 -1.18
CA GLN A 138 -21.05 7.00 -2.09
C GLN A 138 -20.40 8.01 -3.06
N LYS A 139 -19.32 8.66 -2.63
CA LYS A 139 -18.55 9.62 -3.42
C LYS A 139 -17.08 9.18 -3.46
N GLU A 140 -16.38 9.68 -4.46
CA GLU A 140 -14.94 9.58 -4.61
C GLU A 140 -14.25 10.30 -3.45
N THR A 141 -13.18 9.70 -2.96
CA THR A 141 -12.28 10.31 -1.98
C THR A 141 -11.12 10.92 -2.76
N SER A 142 -10.87 12.21 -2.54
CA SER A 142 -9.69 12.90 -3.06
C SER A 142 -8.56 12.79 -2.04
N LEU A 143 -7.35 12.46 -2.49
CA LEU A 143 -6.12 12.47 -1.70
C LEU A 143 -5.02 13.24 -2.42
N THR A 144 -4.27 14.04 -1.68
CA THR A 144 -3.04 14.68 -2.16
C THR A 144 -1.88 14.29 -1.25
N LEU A 145 -0.65 14.41 -1.75
CA LEU A 145 0.57 14.13 -0.97
C LEU A 145 0.85 15.21 0.09
N SER A 146 0.38 16.44 -0.11
CA SER A 146 0.54 17.55 0.83
C SER A 146 -0.41 17.48 2.02
N GLU A 147 -1.58 16.86 1.86
CA GLU A 147 -2.58 16.73 2.92
C GLU A 147 -2.28 15.51 3.81
N THR A 148 -2.09 15.79 5.10
CA THR A 148 -1.95 14.73 6.11
C THR A 148 -2.79 15.03 7.35
N VAL A 149 -3.28 13.97 7.98
CA VAL A 149 -4.06 13.99 9.21
C VAL A 149 -3.37 13.13 10.27
N PRO A 150 -3.47 13.52 11.57
CA PRO A 150 -2.91 12.71 12.65
C PRO A 150 -3.64 11.37 12.76
N LEU A 151 -2.89 10.31 13.09
CA LEU A 151 -3.49 9.02 13.39
C LEU A 151 -4.37 9.10 14.65
N ALA A 152 -5.55 8.48 14.59
CA ALA A 152 -6.45 8.39 15.74
C ALA A 152 -5.83 7.61 16.93
N VAL A 153 -4.92 6.67 16.65
CA VAL A 153 -4.23 5.85 17.65
C VAL A 153 -2.77 5.70 17.26
N GLY A 154 -1.86 6.12 18.16
CA GLY A 154 -0.41 6.00 17.98
C GLY A 154 0.28 7.33 17.66
N LYS A 155 1.55 7.24 17.22
CA LYS A 155 2.33 8.38 16.74
C LYS A 155 2.46 8.26 15.21
N GLY A 156 2.16 9.33 14.48
CA GLY A 156 2.31 9.39 13.03
C GLY A 156 1.18 10.17 12.34
N THR A 157 1.38 10.45 11.06
CA THR A 157 0.40 11.07 10.17
C THR A 157 0.09 10.13 9.00
N VAL A 158 -1.11 10.26 8.45
CA VAL A 158 -1.59 9.53 7.27
C VAL A 158 -2.27 10.52 6.33
N HIS A 159 -2.51 10.14 5.08
CA HIS A 159 -3.15 11.02 4.10
C HIS A 159 -4.68 10.95 4.19
N LEU A 160 -5.21 9.84 4.73
CA LEU A 160 -6.62 9.68 5.04
C LEU A 160 -6.83 8.93 6.35
N SER A 161 -7.78 9.38 7.16
CA SER A 161 -8.28 8.65 8.33
C SER A 161 -9.78 8.86 8.46
N GLN A 162 -10.59 7.81 8.23
CA GLN A 162 -12.05 7.90 8.35
C GLN A 162 -12.70 6.59 8.78
N LYS A 163 -13.89 6.69 9.39
CA LYS A 163 -14.72 5.55 9.79
C LYS A 163 -15.67 5.13 8.68
N CYS A 164 -15.88 3.83 8.55
CA CYS A 164 -16.87 3.27 7.64
C CYS A 164 -18.26 3.70 8.12
N LYS A 165 -19.04 4.32 7.24
CA LYS A 165 -20.39 4.83 7.56
C LYS A 165 -21.37 3.72 7.95
N PHE A 166 -21.12 2.49 7.52
CA PHE A 166 -21.98 1.34 7.82
C PHE A 166 -21.57 0.62 9.11
N CYS A 167 -20.33 0.10 9.19
CA CYS A 167 -19.90 -0.74 10.32
C CYS A 167 -19.06 -0.02 11.39
N GLY A 168 -18.81 1.29 11.23
CA GLY A 168 -18.04 2.11 12.17
C GLY A 168 -16.54 1.80 12.23
N ARG A 169 -16.03 0.88 11.39
CA ARG A 169 -14.62 0.49 11.35
C ARG A 169 -13.75 1.66 10.92
N ASP A 170 -12.70 1.95 11.69
CA ASP A 170 -11.63 2.88 11.28
C ASP A 170 -10.82 2.31 10.12
N GLY A 171 -10.53 3.16 9.13
CA GLY A 171 -9.58 2.86 8.07
C GLY A 171 -8.73 4.06 7.72
N THR A 172 -7.52 3.78 7.25
CA THR A 172 -6.50 4.79 6.93
C THR A 172 -5.84 4.49 5.60
N ILE A 173 -5.34 5.53 4.94
CA ILE A 173 -4.57 5.42 3.70
C ILE A 173 -3.34 6.32 3.81
N THR A 174 -2.18 5.78 3.44
CA THR A 174 -0.93 6.52 3.33
C THR A 174 -0.39 6.42 1.91
N MET A 175 -0.09 7.56 1.29
CA MET A 175 0.55 7.61 -0.01
C MET A 175 2.07 7.41 0.13
N ILE A 176 2.66 6.67 -0.82
CA ILE A 176 4.08 6.32 -0.83
C ILE A 176 4.68 6.86 -2.14
N PRO A 177 5.39 8.01 -2.10
CA PRO A 177 6.00 8.63 -3.28
C PRO A 177 7.21 7.82 -3.78
N GLY A 178 7.71 8.16 -4.97
CA GLY A 178 8.87 7.54 -5.61
C GLY A 178 8.56 6.19 -6.28
N ARG A 179 7.28 5.90 -6.52
CA ARG A 179 6.79 4.63 -7.07
C ARG A 179 6.10 4.75 -8.41
N GLY A 180 5.78 5.97 -8.83
CA GLY A 180 5.14 6.27 -10.12
C GLY A 180 6.16 6.42 -11.25
N LYS A 181 5.70 6.21 -12.48
CA LYS A 181 6.42 6.58 -13.70
C LYS A 181 5.44 7.09 -14.77
N PRO A 182 5.87 8.00 -15.67
CA PRO A 182 5.04 8.44 -16.79
C PRO A 182 4.63 7.26 -17.67
N LEU A 183 3.42 7.32 -18.24
CA LEU A 183 3.00 6.38 -19.27
C LEU A 183 3.68 6.78 -20.59
N SER A 184 4.64 5.97 -21.03
CA SER A 184 5.36 6.21 -22.29
C SER A 184 4.54 5.75 -23.50
N HIS A 185 4.86 6.28 -24.69
CA HIS A 185 4.29 5.80 -25.96
C HIS A 185 4.44 4.28 -26.13
N GLY A 186 5.63 3.74 -25.86
CA GLY A 186 5.87 2.29 -25.98
C GLY A 186 5.13 1.45 -24.94
N ASP A 187 4.85 1.98 -23.74
CA ASP A 187 3.97 1.32 -22.78
C ASP A 187 2.50 1.32 -23.29
N SER A 188 2.05 2.43 -23.88
CA SER A 188 0.72 2.57 -24.49
C SER A 188 0.51 1.60 -25.66
N GLU A 189 1.43 1.57 -26.63
CA GLU A 189 1.37 0.65 -27.78
C GLU A 189 1.34 -0.83 -27.36
N ALA A 190 2.05 -1.15 -26.28
CA ALA A 190 2.07 -2.50 -25.72
C ALA A 190 0.84 -2.81 -24.84
N GLY A 191 -0.08 -1.85 -24.64
CA GLY A 191 -1.24 -1.97 -23.75
C GLY A 191 -0.84 -2.19 -22.29
N LYS A 192 0.35 -1.75 -21.89
CA LYS A 192 0.89 -1.95 -20.54
C LYS A 192 0.34 -0.91 -19.59
N PHE A 193 0.13 -1.36 -18.36
CA PHE A 193 -0.18 -0.47 -17.25
C PHE A 193 1.12 0.13 -16.68
N SER A 194 1.13 1.44 -16.53
CA SER A 194 2.19 2.18 -15.85
C SER A 194 1.80 2.44 -14.39
N PRO A 195 2.67 2.17 -13.40
CA PRO A 195 2.42 2.55 -12.02
C PRO A 195 2.36 4.07 -11.88
N LEU A 196 1.31 4.56 -11.22
CA LEU A 196 1.06 5.98 -11.01
C LEU A 196 1.41 6.39 -9.57
N MET A 197 0.87 5.68 -8.57
CA MET A 197 1.07 5.95 -7.15
C MET A 197 0.90 4.68 -6.34
N MET A 198 1.55 4.62 -5.18
CA MET A 198 1.43 3.51 -4.24
C MET A 198 0.72 3.97 -2.96
N PHE A 199 -0.17 3.14 -2.44
CA PHE A 199 -0.95 3.39 -1.24
C PHE A 199 -0.73 2.26 -0.25
N GLU A 200 -0.47 2.59 1.01
CA GLU A 200 -0.65 1.68 2.14
C GLU A 200 -2.07 1.84 2.68
N CYS A 201 -2.91 0.82 2.47
CA CYS A 201 -4.31 0.84 2.85
C CYS A 201 -4.56 -0.05 4.07
N ARG A 202 -5.20 0.52 5.09
CA ARG A 202 -5.64 -0.20 6.30
C ARG A 202 -7.14 -0.14 6.42
N GLY A 203 -7.80 -1.29 6.30
CA GLY A 203 -9.27 -1.42 6.48
C GLY A 203 -10.13 -0.95 5.30
N TYR A 204 -9.54 -0.31 4.29
CA TYR A 204 -10.17 0.01 3.02
C TYR A 204 -9.37 -0.57 1.84
N GLU A 205 -10.06 -0.78 0.73
CA GLU A 205 -9.51 -1.13 -0.57
C GLU A 205 -9.92 -0.05 -1.58
N PRO A 206 -8.97 0.56 -2.32
CA PRO A 206 -9.29 1.55 -3.35
C PRO A 206 -9.90 0.88 -4.58
N LEU A 207 -10.88 1.54 -5.17
CA LEU A 207 -11.64 1.10 -6.34
C LEU A 207 -11.89 2.27 -7.29
N ASN A 208 -12.09 1.98 -8.57
CA ASN A 208 -12.59 2.93 -9.57
C ASN A 208 -11.85 4.27 -9.52
N TYR A 209 -10.58 4.27 -9.93
CA TYR A 209 -9.84 5.51 -10.08
C TYR A 209 -10.52 6.40 -11.11
N LEU A 210 -10.72 7.67 -10.75
CA LEU A 210 -11.37 8.67 -11.58
C LEU A 210 -10.29 9.58 -12.17
N PHE A 211 -10.28 9.69 -13.50
CA PHE A 211 -9.47 10.67 -14.21
C PHE A 211 -10.18 12.02 -14.16
N VAL A 212 -9.40 13.08 -13.92
CA VAL A 212 -9.83 14.48 -13.85
C VAL A 212 -8.76 15.34 -14.54
N ASP A 213 -8.74 16.64 -14.26
CA ASP A 213 -7.73 17.58 -14.72
C ASP A 213 -6.36 17.45 -14.03
N GLY A 214 -5.38 18.22 -14.51
CA GLY A 214 -4.05 18.30 -13.93
C GLY A 214 -3.04 17.30 -14.50
N TRP A 215 -3.24 16.84 -15.74
CA TRP A 215 -2.30 15.97 -16.45
C TRP A 215 -1.43 16.77 -17.42
N LYS A 216 -0.31 16.17 -17.80
CA LYS A 216 0.53 16.62 -18.90
C LYS A 216 0.99 15.46 -19.75
N ALA A 217 1.29 15.74 -21.01
CA ALA A 217 1.91 14.82 -21.95
C ALA A 217 2.86 15.59 -22.88
N VAL A 218 3.67 14.85 -23.64
CA VAL A 218 4.61 15.43 -24.61
C VAL A 218 4.37 14.75 -25.95
N SER A 219 4.32 15.50 -27.05
CA SER A 219 4.31 14.88 -28.37
C SER A 219 5.61 14.16 -28.66
N LEU A 220 5.57 13.25 -29.64
CA LEU A 220 6.79 12.60 -30.13
C LEU A 220 7.82 13.60 -30.70
N GLU A 221 7.36 14.79 -31.11
CA GLU A 221 8.20 15.89 -31.58
C GLU A 221 8.66 16.85 -30.46
N GLY A 222 8.23 16.62 -29.22
CA GLY A 222 8.66 17.36 -28.04
C GLY A 222 7.80 18.57 -27.66
N THR A 223 6.66 18.78 -28.31
CA THR A 223 5.66 19.79 -27.91
C THR A 223 5.01 19.36 -26.60
N LYS A 224 4.90 20.27 -25.62
CA LYS A 224 4.33 19.96 -24.31
C LYS A 224 2.87 20.35 -24.27
N PHE A 225 2.04 19.45 -23.75
CA PHE A 225 0.64 19.68 -23.45
C PHE A 225 0.49 19.64 -21.94
N ASP A 226 0.17 20.78 -21.35
CA ASP A 226 -0.01 20.99 -19.91
C ASP A 226 -1.50 21.18 -19.60
N GLU A 227 -1.89 21.01 -18.35
CA GLU A 227 -3.28 21.21 -17.87
C GLU A 227 -4.34 20.38 -18.64
N ILE A 228 -3.95 19.19 -19.09
CA ILE A 228 -4.84 18.25 -19.77
C ILE A 228 -5.96 17.83 -18.80
N ASP A 229 -7.21 17.98 -19.24
CA ASP A 229 -8.39 17.45 -18.59
C ASP A 229 -8.78 16.09 -19.20
N LEU A 230 -8.86 15.07 -18.34
CA LEU A 230 -9.23 13.70 -18.71
C LEU A 230 -10.57 13.28 -18.08
N SER A 231 -11.35 14.22 -17.55
CA SER A 231 -12.65 13.96 -16.91
C SER A 231 -13.69 13.36 -17.86
N ASP A 232 -13.65 13.74 -19.14
CA ASP A 232 -14.52 13.21 -20.20
C ASP A 232 -14.03 11.88 -20.80
N GLY A 233 -12.86 11.41 -20.38
CA GLY A 233 -12.29 10.12 -20.82
C GLY A 233 -11.39 10.19 -22.06
N GLU A 234 -11.26 11.36 -22.67
CA GLU A 234 -10.43 11.61 -23.86
C GLU A 234 -9.85 13.02 -23.88
N PHE A 235 -8.80 13.22 -24.67
CA PHE A 235 -8.21 14.51 -24.98
C PHE A 235 -7.73 14.47 -26.43
N ALA A 236 -7.99 15.53 -27.20
CA ALA A 236 -7.53 15.64 -28.58
C ALA A 236 -7.12 17.07 -28.91
N GLU A 237 -5.93 17.24 -29.47
CA GLU A 237 -5.37 18.51 -29.90
C GLU A 237 -4.55 18.33 -31.18
N TYR A 238 -3.96 19.40 -31.72
CA TYR A 238 -3.08 19.35 -32.88
C TYR A 238 -1.67 19.84 -32.53
N ASP A 239 -0.64 19.05 -32.86
CA ASP A 239 0.75 19.47 -32.72
C ASP A 239 1.20 20.20 -33.97
N GLU A 240 1.27 21.54 -33.92
CA GLU A 240 1.75 22.37 -35.03
C GLU A 240 3.19 22.03 -35.45
N LYS A 241 4.02 21.57 -34.51
CA LYS A 241 5.43 21.25 -34.79
C LYS A 241 5.57 19.92 -35.54
N GLY A 242 4.76 18.93 -35.17
CA GLY A 242 4.71 17.62 -35.81
C GLY A 242 3.76 17.52 -36.99
N GLU A 243 2.96 18.57 -37.23
CA GLU A 243 1.91 18.61 -38.24
C GLU A 243 0.94 17.41 -38.15
N CYS A 244 0.66 16.94 -36.93
CA CYS A 244 -0.14 15.74 -36.67
C CYS A 244 -1.15 15.94 -35.52
N PRO A 245 -2.29 15.23 -35.54
CA PRO A 245 -3.20 15.20 -34.40
C PRO A 245 -2.55 14.45 -33.24
N VAL A 246 -2.82 14.91 -32.02
CA VAL A 246 -2.45 14.22 -30.78
C VAL A 246 -3.72 13.82 -30.05
N MET A 247 -3.75 12.61 -29.50
CA MET A 247 -4.94 12.12 -28.80
C MET A 247 -4.58 11.22 -27.61
N ILE A 248 -5.37 11.33 -26.54
CA ILE A 248 -5.40 10.40 -25.42
C ILE A 248 -6.81 9.83 -25.38
N SER A 249 -6.94 8.51 -25.38
CA SER A 249 -8.25 7.85 -25.30
C SER A 249 -8.15 6.50 -24.58
N ASN A 250 -9.28 5.79 -24.43
CA ASN A 250 -9.36 4.47 -23.82
C ASN A 250 -8.64 4.39 -22.46
N LEU A 251 -8.87 5.41 -21.62
CA LEU A 251 -8.31 5.50 -20.28
C LEU A 251 -8.80 4.33 -19.42
N ARG A 252 -7.85 3.62 -18.82
CA ARG A 252 -8.12 2.52 -17.90
C ARG A 252 -7.22 2.60 -16.70
N SER A 253 -7.74 2.14 -15.58
CA SER A 253 -7.04 2.11 -14.30
C SER A 253 -7.21 0.75 -13.62
N THR A 254 -6.24 0.39 -12.79
CA THR A 254 -6.32 -0.80 -11.95
C THR A 254 -5.56 -0.60 -10.65
N PHE A 255 -5.98 -1.34 -9.63
CA PHE A 255 -5.34 -1.37 -8.32
C PHE A 255 -4.75 -2.77 -8.09
N VAL A 256 -3.42 -2.85 -8.02
CA VAL A 256 -2.69 -4.12 -7.86
C VAL A 256 -2.13 -4.21 -6.44
N VAL A 257 -2.55 -5.24 -5.70
CA VAL A 257 -2.00 -5.52 -4.37
C VAL A 257 -0.57 -6.05 -4.51
N VAL A 258 0.37 -5.40 -3.83
CA VAL A 258 1.77 -5.82 -3.72
C VAL A 258 1.97 -6.48 -2.36
N LYS A 259 2.56 -7.69 -2.37
CA LYS A 259 2.80 -8.52 -1.19
C LYS A 259 4.26 -8.93 -1.10
#